data_AF-A0A914CA05-F1
#
_entry.id   AF-A0A914CA05-F1
#
_cell.length_a   1.000
_cell.length_b   1.000
_cell.length_c   1.000
_cell.angle_alpha   90.00
_cell.angle_beta   90.00
_cell.angle_gamma   90.00
#
_symmetry.space_group_name_H-M   'P 1'
#
loop_
_entity.id
_entity.type
_entity.pdbx_description
1 polymer ?
#
loop_
_entity_poly.entity_id
_entity_poly.type
_entity_poly.pdbx_seq_one_letter_code
_entity_poly.pdbx_strand_id
1 'polypeptide(L)'
;MRVSVIELIARMKMDQIQYSLLRAIVSLHDGCRKLTKEAREKLSEERAKYTKALLHYLQNKHGMDAGTKRFGDSLALLNEIFYKTQYNYNYYSYRKYVERTATPAHLLADLLENTDEKYDCDIKVIS
;
A
#
# COMPACT_ATOMS: atom_id res chain seq x y z
N MET A 1 -2.85 -3.92 17.47
CA MET A 1 -3.94 -4.08 16.48
C MET A 1 -3.37 -3.79 15.09
N ARG A 2 -3.13 -4.83 14.27
CA ARG A 2 -2.52 -4.64 12.94
C ARG A 2 -3.60 -4.16 11.96
N VAL A 3 -3.58 -2.88 11.60
CA VAL A 3 -4.56 -2.31 10.68
C VAL A 3 -4.24 -2.75 9.25
N SER A 4 -5.21 -3.35 8.56
CA SER A 4 -5.07 -3.78 7.17
C SER A 4 -5.09 -2.57 6.21
N VAL A 5 -4.51 -2.70 5.02
CA VAL A 5 -4.58 -1.64 3.99
C VAL A 5 -6.04 -1.33 3.62
N ILE A 6 -6.91 -2.35 3.61
CA ILE A 6 -8.34 -2.21 3.35
C ILE A 6 -9.00 -1.34 4.42
N GLU A 7 -8.68 -1.57 5.70
CA GLU A 7 -9.21 -0.77 6.80
C GLU A 7 -8.75 0.69 6.74
N LEU A 8 -7.50 0.94 6.34
CA LEU A 8 -6.99 2.29 6.17
C LEU A 8 -7.73 3.05 5.05
N ILE A 9 -7.96 2.40 3.91
CA ILE A 9 -8.73 2.97 2.80
C ILE A 9 -10.19 3.19 3.23
N ALA A 10 -10.81 2.24 3.92
CA ALA A 10 -12.20 2.34 4.38
C ALA A 10 -12.41 3.53 5.34
N ARG A 11 -11.45 3.79 6.24
CA ARG A 11 -11.52 4.91 7.20
C ARG A 11 -11.53 6.28 6.53
N MET A 12 -10.93 6.41 5.35
CA MET A 12 -10.90 7.68 4.62
C MET A 12 -12.25 8.08 4.02
N LYS A 13 -13.20 7.13 3.88
CA LYS A 13 -14.51 7.35 3.27
C LYS A 13 -14.38 8.10 1.93
N MET A 14 -13.45 7.64 1.09
CA MET A 14 -13.20 8.23 -0.21
C MET A 14 -14.42 8.05 -1.12
N ASP A 15 -14.74 9.09 -1.88
CA ASP A 15 -15.64 8.93 -3.02
C ASP A 15 -14.89 8.37 -4.24
N GLN A 16 -15.64 8.09 -5.29
CA GLN A 16 -15.12 7.52 -6.52
C GLN A 16 -14.07 8.40 -7.22
N ILE A 17 -14.19 9.74 -7.11
CA ILE A 17 -13.26 10.68 -7.75
C ILE A 17 -11.94 10.66 -6.98
N GLN A 18 -11.98 10.76 -5.65
CA GLN A 18 -10.81 10.67 -4.79
C GLN A 18 -10.06 9.36 -5.02
N TYR A 19 -10.78 8.24 -5.00
CA TYR A 19 -10.20 6.93 -5.22
C TYR A 19 -9.54 6.80 -6.61
N SER A 20 -10.19 7.31 -7.65
CA SER A 20 -9.66 7.23 -9.02
C SER A 20 -8.38 8.07 -9.19
N LEU A 21 -8.36 9.28 -8.65
CA LEU A 21 -7.18 10.16 -8.66
C LEU A 21 -6.04 9.55 -7.85
N LEU A 22 -6.34 8.99 -6.66
CA LEU A 22 -5.35 8.33 -5.82
C LEU A 22 -4.72 7.12 -6.53
N ARG A 23 -5.53 6.30 -7.19
CA ARG A 23 -5.07 5.16 -7.99
C ARG A 23 -4.15 5.60 -9.13
N ALA A 24 -4.50 6.67 -9.85
CA ALA A 24 -3.64 7.22 -10.90
C ALA A 24 -2.27 7.66 -10.35
N ILE A 25 -2.25 8.35 -9.21
CA ILE A 25 -1.01 8.80 -8.55
C ILE A 25 -0.11 7.60 -8.16
N VAL A 26 -0.69 6.50 -7.69
CA VAL A 26 0.06 5.26 -7.37
C VAL A 26 0.64 4.63 -8.63
N SER A 27 -0.14 4.55 -9.70
CA SER A 27 0.28 3.91 -10.95
C SER A 27 1.40 4.68 -11.67
N LEU A 28 1.45 6.01 -11.51
CA LEU A 28 2.46 6.88 -12.12
C LEU A 28 3.76 6.94 -11.31
N HIS A 29 4.23 5.80 -10.80
CA HIS A 29 5.45 5.72 -10.01
C HIS A 29 6.71 5.82 -10.89
N ASP A 30 7.53 6.84 -10.65
CA ASP A 30 8.75 7.16 -11.40
C ASP A 30 10.04 6.60 -10.78
N GLY A 31 9.96 5.91 -9.64
CA GLY A 31 11.12 5.37 -8.91
C GLY A 31 11.79 4.14 -9.54
N CYS A 32 11.25 3.61 -10.64
CA CYS A 32 11.83 2.44 -11.33
C CYS A 32 13.13 2.82 -12.08
N ARG A 33 14.28 2.46 -11.51
CA ARG A 33 15.62 2.76 -12.08
C ARG A 33 15.89 2.13 -13.45
N LYS A 34 15.10 1.13 -13.86
CA LYS A 34 15.21 0.48 -15.18
C LYS A 34 14.53 1.28 -16.29
N LEU A 35 13.74 2.29 -15.95
CA LEU A 35 13.15 3.20 -16.93
C LEU A 35 14.18 4.23 -17.40
N THR A 36 14.04 4.67 -18.65
CA THR A 36 14.83 5.78 -19.18
C THR A 36 14.55 7.06 -18.38
N LYS A 37 15.47 8.03 -18.43
CA LYS A 37 15.26 9.34 -17.80
C LYS A 37 13.99 10.01 -18.33
N GLU A 38 13.81 10.03 -19.65
CA GLU A 38 12.62 10.59 -20.30
C GLU A 38 11.31 9.94 -19.83
N ALA A 39 11.28 8.60 -19.70
CA ALA A 39 10.09 7.90 -19.22
C ALA A 39 9.76 8.27 -17.76
N ARG A 40 10.78 8.40 -16.90
CA ARG A 40 10.59 8.84 -15.51
C ARG A 40 10.09 10.28 -15.43
N GLU A 41 10.61 11.16 -16.27
CA GLU A 41 10.16 12.56 -16.38
C GLU A 41 8.69 12.62 -16.79
N LYS A 42 8.29 11.90 -17.84
CA LYS A 42 6.87 11.81 -18.27
C LYS A 42 5.96 11.29 -17.16
N LEU A 43 6.38 10.25 -16.43
CA LEU A 43 5.61 9.73 -15.30
C LEU A 43 5.47 10.76 -14.18
N SER A 44 6.55 11.47 -13.85
CA SER A 44 6.56 12.51 -12.82
C SER A 44 5.65 13.70 -13.18
N GLU A 45 5.71 14.15 -14.44
CA GLU A 45 4.85 15.22 -14.95
C GLU A 45 3.37 14.84 -14.89
N GLU A 46 3.01 13.64 -15.35
CA GLU A 46 1.65 13.15 -15.27
C GLU A 46 1.20 13.02 -13.80
N ARG A 47 2.04 12.44 -12.94
CA ARG A 47 1.73 12.28 -11.51
C ARG A 47 1.46 13.64 -10.85
N ALA A 48 2.20 14.68 -11.22
CA ALA A 48 1.98 16.03 -10.70
C ALA A 48 0.60 16.58 -11.10
N LYS A 49 0.10 16.29 -12.31
CA LYS A 49 -1.24 16.72 -12.76
C LYS A 49 -2.34 16.10 -11.91
N TYR A 50 -2.30 14.78 -11.69
CA TYR A 50 -3.30 14.10 -10.85
C TYR A 50 -3.21 14.50 -9.37
N THR A 51 -1.99 14.76 -8.88
CA THR A 51 -1.77 15.25 -7.51
C THR A 51 -2.42 16.63 -7.31
N LYS A 52 -2.24 17.56 -8.26
CA LYS A 52 -2.92 18.86 -8.24
C LYS A 52 -4.44 18.68 -8.36
N ALA A 53 -4.92 17.85 -9.28
CA ALA A 53 -6.35 17.60 -9.43
C ALA A 53 -7.00 17.11 -8.13
N LEU A 54 -6.34 16.21 -7.39
CA LEU A 54 -6.81 15.71 -6.10
C LEU A 54 -6.87 16.82 -5.04
N LEU A 55 -5.83 17.65 -4.94
CA LEU A 55 -5.82 18.78 -4.00
C LEU A 55 -6.98 19.75 -4.28
N HIS A 56 -7.12 20.17 -5.53
CA HIS A 56 -8.18 21.09 -5.93
C HIS A 56 -9.57 20.48 -5.70
N TYR A 57 -9.75 19.19 -6.01
CA TYR A 57 -11.01 18.50 -5.73
C TYR A 57 -11.37 18.53 -4.24
N LEU A 58 -10.41 18.21 -3.37
CA LEU A 58 -10.62 18.19 -1.92
C LEU A 58 -10.88 19.59 -1.36
N GLN A 59 -10.15 20.60 -1.83
CA GLN A 59 -10.35 22.00 -1.46
C GLN A 59 -11.72 22.52 -1.91
N ASN A 60 -12.15 22.21 -3.13
CA ASN A 60 -13.47 22.60 -3.62
C ASN A 60 -14.61 21.92 -2.84
N LYS A 61 -14.40 20.66 -2.43
CA LYS A 61 -15.42 19.87 -1.72
C LYS A 61 -15.53 20.19 -0.23
N HIS A 62 -14.43 20.53 0.42
CA HIS A 62 -14.35 20.65 1.88
C HIS A 62 -13.93 22.04 2.37
N GLY A 63 -13.61 22.97 1.47
CA GLY A 63 -12.99 24.25 1.79
C GLY A 63 -11.46 24.17 1.78
N MET A 64 -10.78 25.32 1.69
CA MET A 64 -9.33 25.39 1.52
C MET A 64 -8.54 24.63 2.61
N ASP A 65 -8.78 24.96 3.88
CA ASP A 65 -8.00 24.39 4.98
C ASP A 65 -8.33 22.91 5.21
N ALA A 66 -9.61 22.59 5.32
CA ALA A 66 -10.06 21.22 5.54
C ALA A 66 -9.73 20.30 4.36
N GLY A 67 -9.85 20.79 3.13
CA GLY A 67 -9.45 20.06 1.92
C GLY A 67 -7.95 19.79 1.87
N THR A 68 -7.13 20.78 2.22
CA THR A 68 -5.67 20.63 2.30
C THR A 68 -5.27 19.61 3.37
N LYS A 69 -5.94 19.62 4.54
CA LYS A 69 -5.72 18.61 5.57
C LYS A 69 -6.05 17.20 5.07
N ARG A 70 -7.22 17.02 4.44
CA ARG A 70 -7.61 15.73 3.86
C ARG A 70 -6.66 15.27 2.75
N PHE A 71 -6.10 16.20 1.99
CA PHE A 71 -5.07 15.89 1.01
C PHE A 71 -3.81 15.35 1.68
N GLY A 72 -3.36 15.98 2.77
CA GLY A 72 -2.27 15.47 3.61
C GLY A 72 -2.54 14.04 4.12
N ASP A 73 -3.74 13.79 4.64
CA ASP A 73 -4.15 12.45 5.10
C ASP A 73 -4.11 11.42 3.96
N SER A 74 -4.49 11.83 2.74
CA SER A 74 -4.47 10.99 1.54
C SER A 74 -3.04 10.62 1.13
N LEU A 75 -2.10 11.55 1.23
CA LEU A 75 -0.67 11.30 0.95
C LEU A 75 -0.02 10.43 2.04
N ALA A 76 -0.38 10.63 3.31
CA ALA A 76 0.08 9.78 4.40
C ALA A 76 -0.37 8.33 4.20
N LEU A 77 -1.63 8.13 3.80
CA LEU A 77 -2.14 6.81 3.44
C LEU A 77 -1.34 6.18 2.30
N LEU A 78 -1.03 6.94 1.24
CA LEU A 78 -0.22 6.43 0.13
C LEU A 78 1.12 5.88 0.61
N ASN A 79 1.82 6.60 1.48
CA ASN A 79 3.10 6.16 2.03
C ASN A 79 2.94 4.85 2.84
N GLU A 80 1.91 4.75 3.66
CA GLU A 80 1.60 3.51 4.41
C GLU A 80 1.31 2.33 3.48
N ILE A 81 0.57 2.56 2.39
CA ILE A 81 0.31 1.55 1.37
C ILE A 81 1.63 1.12 0.73
N PHE A 82 2.45 2.03 0.25
CA PHE A 82 3.74 1.70 -0.37
C PHE A 82 4.63 0.89 0.58
N TYR A 83 4.75 1.31 1.84
CA TYR A 83 5.53 0.62 2.85
C TYR A 83 5.03 -0.81 3.10
N LYS A 84 3.72 -0.98 3.36
CA LYS A 84 3.11 -2.29 3.61
C LYS A 84 3.18 -3.20 2.38
N THR A 85 3.00 -2.66 1.18
CA THR A 85 3.03 -3.44 -0.06
C THR A 85 4.45 -3.91 -0.37
N GLN A 86 5.46 -3.08 -0.13
CA GLN A 86 6.86 -3.46 -0.26
C GLN A 86 7.25 -4.55 0.75
N TYR A 87 6.81 -4.42 2.00
CA TYR A 87 7.02 -5.44 3.03
C TYR A 87 6.38 -6.79 2.64
N ASN A 88 5.13 -6.77 2.21
CA ASN A 88 4.42 -7.97 1.76
C ASN A 88 5.10 -8.60 0.53
N TYR A 89 5.53 -7.79 -0.44
CA TYR A 89 6.27 -8.28 -1.60
C TYR A 89 7.55 -9.00 -1.20
N ASN A 90 8.31 -8.45 -0.25
CA ASN A 90 9.52 -9.07 0.27
C ASN A 90 9.21 -10.41 0.96
N TYR A 91 8.14 -10.46 1.76
CA TYR A 91 7.69 -11.70 2.41
C TYR A 91 7.27 -12.77 1.39
N TYR A 92 6.47 -12.43 0.38
CA TYR A 92 6.09 -13.39 -0.67
C TYR A 92 7.29 -13.85 -1.49
N SER A 93 8.24 -12.96 -1.76
CA SER A 93 9.48 -13.28 -2.46
C SER A 93 10.35 -14.23 -1.64
N TYR A 94 10.49 -13.97 -0.34
CA TYR A 94 11.18 -14.87 0.61
C TYR A 94 10.50 -16.24 0.69
N ARG A 95 9.17 -16.27 0.86
CA ARG A 95 8.40 -17.53 0.90
C ARG A 95 8.61 -18.34 -0.38
N LYS A 96 8.53 -17.70 -1.54
CA LYS A 96 8.79 -18.35 -2.84
C LYS A 96 10.24 -18.83 -2.98
N TYR A 97 11.20 -18.12 -2.40
CA TYR A 97 12.59 -18.55 -2.36
C TYR A 97 12.74 -19.78 -1.46
N VAL A 98 12.22 -19.75 -0.23
CA VAL A 98 12.21 -20.90 0.70
C VAL A 98 11.47 -22.09 0.10
N GLU A 99 10.31 -21.92 -0.53
CA GLU A 99 9.59 -23.00 -1.24
C GLU A 99 10.41 -23.59 -2.40
N ARG A 100 11.34 -22.81 -2.98
CA ARG A 100 12.24 -23.26 -4.05
C ARG A 100 13.54 -23.86 -3.54
N THR A 101 13.97 -23.53 -2.31
CA THR A 101 15.26 -23.95 -1.74
C THR A 101 15.15 -24.90 -0.54
N ALA A 102 13.98 -25.02 0.09
CA ALA A 102 13.71 -25.96 1.16
C ALA A 102 12.83 -27.09 0.62
N THR A 103 13.21 -28.35 0.83
CA THR A 103 13.05 -28.92 2.18
C THR A 103 14.18 -29.86 2.54
N PRO A 104 14.61 -29.81 3.81
CA PRO A 104 14.14 -30.85 4.73
C PRO A 104 13.23 -30.27 5.83
N ALA A 105 12.14 -31.00 6.12
CA ALA A 105 11.07 -30.63 7.04
C ALA A 105 11.50 -30.29 8.49
N HIS A 106 12.74 -30.60 8.88
CA HIS A 106 13.22 -30.37 10.24
C HIS A 106 13.49 -28.88 10.55
N LEU A 107 13.86 -28.04 9.56
CA LEU A 107 14.11 -26.61 9.78
C LEU A 107 12.83 -25.77 9.90
N LEU A 108 11.71 -26.29 9.40
CA LEU A 108 10.39 -25.70 9.55
C LEU A 108 9.86 -25.88 10.97
N ALA A 109 10.22 -26.98 11.64
CA ALA A 109 9.88 -27.21 13.05
C ALA A 109 10.60 -26.20 13.97
N ASP A 110 11.89 -25.95 13.77
CA ASP A 110 12.66 -25.00 14.59
C ASP A 110 12.17 -23.54 14.48
N LEU A 111 11.64 -23.15 13.32
CA LEU A 111 11.04 -21.83 13.11
C LEU A 111 9.61 -21.73 13.64
N LEU A 112 8.85 -22.84 13.67
CA LEU A 112 7.51 -22.88 14.25
C LEU A 112 7.55 -22.96 15.78
N GLU A 113 8.49 -23.71 16.35
CA GLU A 113 8.70 -23.82 17.81
C GLU A 113 9.23 -22.52 18.44
N ASN A 114 9.89 -21.64 17.67
CA ASN A 114 10.26 -20.30 18.12
C ASN A 114 9.20 -19.22 17.82
N THR A 115 8.04 -19.60 17.26
CA THR A 115 6.90 -18.68 17.04
C THR A 115 5.76 -18.88 18.02
N ASP A 116 6.01 -19.56 19.14
CA ASP A 116 5.10 -19.74 20.28
C ASP A 116 4.81 -18.43 21.08
N GLU A 117 4.77 -17.29 20.40
CA GLU A 117 3.97 -16.13 20.81
C GLU A 117 2.72 -16.00 19.92
N LYS A 118 1.84 -16.99 20.08
CA LYS A 118 0.37 -16.84 20.17
C LYS A 118 -0.30 -15.93 19.11
N TYR A 119 -0.42 -16.42 17.88
CA TYR A 119 -1.48 -15.98 16.96
C TYR A 119 -2.61 -17.02 16.93
N ASP A 120 -3.46 -16.94 17.95
CA ASP A 120 -4.70 -17.68 18.06
C ASP A 120 -5.75 -17.03 17.16
N CYS A 121 -5.95 -17.60 15.97
CA CYS A 121 -7.02 -17.23 15.05
C CYS A 121 -8.05 -18.37 15.04
N ASP A 122 -8.81 -18.48 16.12
CA ASP A 122 -10.10 -19.18 16.14
C ASP A 122 -11.04 -18.52 15.11
N ILE A 123 -11.06 -19.06 13.89
CA ILE A 123 -12.18 -18.89 12.97
C ILE A 123 -12.89 -20.24 12.90
N LYS A 124 -13.92 -20.38 13.75
CA LYS A 124 -14.94 -21.42 13.61
C LYS A 124 -15.59 -21.25 12.24
N VAL A 125 -15.38 -22.23 11.36
CA VAL A 125 -16.14 -22.37 10.13
C VAL A 125 -17.56 -22.76 10.52
N ILE A 126 -18.50 -21.84 10.30
CA ILE A 126 -19.93 -22.11 10.36
C ILE A 126 -20.31 -22.86 9.08
N SER A 127 -20.79 -24.09 9.25
CA SER A 127 -21.75 -24.75 8.36
C SER A 127 -22.91 -25.23 9.21
#